data_AF-A0A1I5M3D6-F1
#
_entry.id   AF-A0A1I5M3D6-F1
#
_cell.length_a   1.000
_cell.length_b   1.000
_cell.length_c   1.000
_cell.angle_alpha   90.00
_cell.angle_beta   90.00
_cell.angle_gamma   90.00
#
_symmetry.space_group_name_H-M   'P 1'
#
loop_
_entity.id
_entity.type
_entity.pdbx_description
1 polymer ?
#
loop_
_entity_poly.entity_id
_entity_poly.type
_entity_poly.pdbx_seq_one_letter_code
_entity_poly.pdbx_strand_id
1 'polypeptide(L)'
;MALSDDALPDPLSDREHRVLSEAGLALFAGRLILDAQPPIDDAVLDAVAERCAGPLPDPLIALWRTAFGGRLDYDLRADLDGQDVPLSLVELFYPDSDGYHDLWGWIDHECGLAEEYQPDWSGGLVHLPIGGFEYLERVYVHTAAGPDHGAIVCWRQGLPPGWELSTGDRTGRLADDLHALFGRLVLDRDPWESQGDTGAEIRDAIEELGTRGDPDARSAAAKLRRLVRATVLDWRGALDEGTLAGQRRLRRLALERAAADDDVALLARLVAMGCDPAEEIDSGLSPLEVALRHRAFEAIAWLLEQGVPVENSLRVGAHAVDVDLARTLLDRGAPVDASTVTRALENEDPEVVHLLSRAVRPDEELARLGPRLRMLAAQAALAGDRLSTRSDATLAEREQRRSSILTELADRLDPGHRRT
;
A
#
# COMPACT_ATOMS: atom_id res chain seq x y z
N MET A 1 11.71 -13.94 17.54
CA MET A 1 11.73 -15.41 17.68
C MET A 1 11.31 -15.95 16.33
N ALA A 2 12.24 -16.43 15.51
CA ALA A 2 11.95 -16.88 14.15
C ALA A 2 10.99 -18.07 14.22
N LEU A 3 9.87 -17.97 13.51
CA LEU A 3 8.94 -19.08 13.35
C LEU A 3 9.61 -20.09 12.41
N SER A 4 10.13 -21.17 12.98
CA SER A 4 10.49 -22.39 12.27
C SER A 4 9.29 -22.87 11.43
N ASP A 5 9.52 -23.69 10.40
CA ASP A 5 8.44 -24.42 9.70
C ASP A 5 7.50 -25.22 10.64
N ASP A 6 7.87 -25.36 11.92
CA ASP A 6 7.02 -25.79 13.05
C ASP A 6 5.87 -24.82 13.42
N ALA A 7 5.65 -23.73 12.68
CA ALA A 7 4.56 -22.79 12.96
C ALA A 7 3.16 -23.33 12.63
N LEU A 8 3.07 -24.43 11.88
CA LEU A 8 1.81 -25.18 11.76
C LEU A 8 1.63 -26.06 13.00
N PRO A 9 0.52 -25.94 13.74
CA PRO A 9 0.21 -26.87 14.83
C PRO A 9 0.11 -28.34 14.36
N ASP A 10 -0.03 -28.57 13.05
CA ASP A 10 0.06 -29.88 12.40
C ASP A 10 0.98 -29.78 11.15
N PRO A 11 2.17 -30.40 11.14
CA PRO A 11 3.09 -30.30 10.00
C PRO A 11 2.48 -30.88 8.72
N LEU A 12 2.95 -30.40 7.57
CA LEU A 12 2.59 -30.96 6.26
C LEU A 12 3.25 -32.34 6.10
N SER A 13 2.50 -33.28 5.53
CA SER A 13 2.99 -34.59 5.13
C SER A 13 3.71 -34.51 3.79
N ASP A 14 4.54 -35.50 3.46
CA ASP A 14 5.22 -35.59 2.16
C ASP A 14 4.25 -35.53 0.97
N ARG A 15 3.03 -36.04 1.14
CA ARG A 15 1.99 -35.99 0.10
C ARG A 15 1.47 -34.58 -0.09
N GLU A 16 1.18 -33.90 1.01
CA GLU A 16 0.78 -32.48 0.97
C GLU A 16 1.89 -31.65 0.33
N HIS A 17 3.16 -31.80 0.75
CA HIS A 17 4.29 -31.10 0.13
C HIS A 17 4.37 -31.31 -1.39
N ARG A 18 4.15 -32.52 -1.89
CA ARG A 18 4.09 -32.77 -3.35
C ARG A 18 2.96 -32.01 -4.02
N VAL A 19 1.76 -32.05 -3.44
CA VAL A 19 0.59 -31.37 -3.99
C VAL A 19 0.77 -29.84 -3.98
N LEU A 20 1.42 -29.27 -2.97
CA LEU A 20 1.80 -27.84 -2.96
C LEU A 20 2.75 -27.54 -4.12
N SER A 21 3.83 -28.32 -4.27
CA SER A 21 4.82 -28.11 -5.34
C SER A 21 4.20 -28.22 -6.74
N GLU A 22 3.31 -29.20 -6.96
CA GLU A 22 2.53 -29.34 -8.21
C GLU A 22 1.57 -28.17 -8.45
N ALA A 23 1.18 -27.44 -7.40
CA ALA A 23 0.37 -26.23 -7.48
C ALA A 23 1.20 -24.95 -7.63
N GLY A 24 2.54 -25.03 -7.72
CA GLY A 24 3.41 -23.85 -7.73
C GLY A 24 3.44 -23.13 -6.39
N LEU A 25 3.28 -23.85 -5.28
CA LEU A 25 3.30 -23.30 -3.92
C LEU A 25 4.48 -23.85 -3.13
N ALA A 26 5.15 -22.98 -2.38
CA ALA A 26 6.19 -23.36 -1.44
C ALA A 26 6.04 -22.63 -0.10
N LEU A 27 6.59 -23.20 0.96
CA LEU A 27 6.65 -22.57 2.28
C LEU A 27 8.10 -22.33 2.66
N PHE A 28 8.42 -21.10 3.05
CA PHE A 28 9.71 -20.78 3.64
C PHE A 28 9.50 -19.91 4.88
N ALA A 29 10.07 -20.34 6.02
CA ALA A 29 9.96 -19.64 7.31
C ALA A 29 8.50 -19.28 7.69
N GLY A 30 7.57 -20.21 7.41
CA GLY A 30 6.14 -20.02 7.69
C GLY A 30 5.45 -18.95 6.83
N ARG A 31 5.96 -18.63 5.63
CA ARG A 31 5.28 -17.79 4.63
C ARG A 31 5.10 -18.54 3.32
N LEU A 32 3.98 -18.27 2.65
CA LEU A 32 3.64 -18.87 1.37
C LEU A 32 4.31 -18.10 0.23
N ILE A 33 4.97 -18.84 -0.64
CA ILE A 33 5.51 -18.36 -1.92
C ILE A 33 4.57 -18.87 -3.01
N LEU A 34 4.02 -17.94 -3.78
CA LEU A 34 3.18 -18.21 -4.94
C LEU A 34 4.05 -18.37 -6.18
N ASP A 35 3.55 -19.06 -7.21
CA ASP A 35 4.28 -19.31 -8.46
C ASP A 35 5.73 -19.77 -8.22
N ALA A 36 5.90 -20.59 -7.18
CA ALA A 36 7.19 -21.02 -6.67
C ALA A 36 7.95 -21.79 -7.74
N GLN A 37 9.16 -21.33 -8.04
CA GLN A 37 10.00 -21.95 -9.05
C GLN A 37 10.70 -23.20 -8.49
N PRO A 38 11.06 -24.17 -9.36
CA PRO A 38 11.79 -25.35 -8.93
C PRO A 38 13.07 -25.00 -8.14
N PRO A 39 13.49 -25.84 -7.19
CA PRO A 39 14.72 -25.64 -6.43
C PRO A 39 15.95 -25.41 -7.33
N ILE A 40 16.82 -24.50 -6.90
CA ILE A 40 18.10 -24.23 -7.59
C ILE A 40 18.96 -25.49 -7.62
N ASP A 41 19.67 -25.71 -8.74
CA ASP A 41 20.69 -26.74 -8.85
C ASP A 41 22.08 -26.23 -8.40
N ASP A 42 23.02 -27.15 -8.21
CA ASP A 42 24.37 -26.82 -7.71
C ASP A 42 25.15 -25.97 -8.71
N ALA A 43 24.95 -26.17 -10.01
CA ALA A 43 25.71 -25.46 -11.04
C ALA A 43 25.31 -23.99 -11.12
N VAL A 44 24.01 -23.69 -11.03
CA VAL A 44 23.51 -22.31 -10.97
C VAL A 44 23.90 -21.66 -9.65
N LEU A 45 23.84 -22.40 -8.53
CA LEU A 45 24.27 -21.90 -7.22
C LEU A 45 25.75 -21.47 -7.24
N ASP A 46 26.62 -22.32 -7.79
CA ASP A 46 28.05 -22.03 -7.95
C ASP A 46 28.28 -20.81 -8.86
N ALA A 47 27.55 -20.73 -9.98
CA ALA A 47 27.64 -19.60 -10.90
C ALA A 47 27.24 -18.26 -10.24
N VAL A 48 26.22 -18.24 -9.38
CA VAL A 48 25.85 -17.03 -8.62
C VAL A 48 26.90 -16.72 -7.56
N ALA A 49 27.41 -17.74 -6.86
CA ALA A 49 28.45 -17.57 -5.84
C ALA A 49 29.73 -16.94 -6.42
N GLU A 50 30.10 -17.26 -7.67
CA GLU A 50 31.23 -16.65 -8.38
C GLU A 50 31.07 -15.13 -8.61
N ARG A 51 29.84 -14.61 -8.59
CA ARG A 51 29.55 -13.17 -8.73
C ARG A 51 29.56 -12.41 -7.39
N CYS A 52 29.69 -13.12 -6.27
CA CYS A 52 29.57 -12.55 -4.93
C CYS A 52 30.94 -12.23 -4.31
N ALA A 53 30.99 -11.23 -3.42
CA ALA A 53 32.21 -10.85 -2.70
C ALA A 53 32.62 -11.86 -1.61
N GLY A 54 31.73 -12.78 -1.25
CA GLY A 54 31.95 -13.87 -0.29
C GLY A 54 31.03 -15.06 -0.62
N PRO A 55 31.04 -16.12 0.21
CA PRO A 55 30.16 -17.27 0.00
C PRO A 55 28.68 -16.86 0.04
N LEU A 56 27.79 -17.66 -0.54
CA LEU A 56 26.36 -17.43 -0.37
C LEU A 56 25.94 -17.77 1.07
N PRO A 57 25.16 -16.91 1.75
CA PRO A 57 24.68 -17.20 3.10
C PRO A 57 23.75 -18.42 3.14
N ASP A 58 23.89 -19.28 4.16
CA ASP A 58 23.09 -20.50 4.31
C ASP A 58 21.56 -20.27 4.22
N PRO A 59 20.97 -19.22 4.83
CA PRO A 59 19.54 -18.94 4.68
C PRO A 59 19.10 -18.65 3.24
N LEU A 60 19.97 -18.08 2.41
CA LEU A 60 19.69 -17.83 0.99
C LEU A 60 19.71 -19.12 0.20
N ILE A 61 20.70 -19.97 0.45
CA ILE A 61 20.75 -21.30 -0.13
C ILE A 61 19.49 -22.08 0.24
N ALA A 62 19.09 -22.06 1.52
CA ALA A 62 17.87 -22.72 1.99
C ALA A 62 16.60 -22.21 1.28
N LEU A 63 16.46 -20.88 1.11
CA LEU A 63 15.37 -20.30 0.34
C LEU A 63 15.37 -20.84 -1.09
N TRP A 64 16.48 -20.76 -1.81
CA TRP A 64 16.54 -21.19 -3.21
C TRP A 64 16.41 -22.70 -3.41
N ARG A 65 16.77 -23.51 -2.41
CA ARG A 65 16.48 -24.96 -2.41
C ARG A 65 15.03 -25.28 -2.10
N THR A 66 14.29 -24.32 -1.56
CA THR A 66 12.85 -24.43 -1.31
C THR A 66 12.05 -23.92 -2.50
N ALA A 67 12.39 -22.72 -2.97
CA ALA A 67 11.84 -22.08 -4.16
C ALA A 67 12.88 -21.10 -4.73
N PHE A 68 13.37 -21.36 -5.95
CA PHE A 68 14.33 -20.47 -6.61
C PHE A 68 13.59 -19.37 -7.37
N GLY A 69 12.84 -18.55 -6.64
CA GLY A 69 11.95 -17.53 -7.20
C GLY A 69 10.49 -17.77 -6.86
N GLY A 70 9.66 -16.86 -7.34
CA GLY A 70 8.22 -16.85 -7.10
C GLY A 70 7.74 -15.49 -6.60
N ARG A 71 6.50 -15.43 -6.18
CA ARG A 71 5.79 -14.21 -5.79
C ARG A 71 5.41 -14.22 -4.32
N LEU A 72 5.35 -13.02 -3.76
CA LEU A 72 4.97 -12.76 -2.38
C LEU A 72 3.82 -11.76 -2.37
N ASP A 73 2.80 -12.06 -1.57
CA ASP A 73 1.59 -11.24 -1.46
C ASP A 73 1.35 -10.93 0.03
N TYR A 74 2.30 -10.18 0.62
CA TYR A 74 2.36 -9.82 2.03
C TYR A 74 2.73 -8.35 2.21
N ASP A 75 2.31 -7.76 3.33
CA ASP A 75 2.66 -6.41 3.72
C ASP A 75 4.04 -6.38 4.39
N LEU A 76 4.96 -5.61 3.80
CA LEU A 76 6.28 -5.35 4.35
C LEU A 76 6.45 -3.84 4.58
N ARG A 77 7.00 -3.47 5.75
CA ARG A 77 7.37 -2.10 6.06
C ARG A 77 8.83 -2.03 6.46
N ALA A 78 9.48 -0.91 6.11
CA ALA A 78 10.87 -0.62 6.40
C ALA A 78 10.99 0.71 7.14
N ASP A 79 11.96 0.81 8.06
CA ASP A 79 12.37 2.10 8.61
C ASP A 79 13.46 2.67 7.69
N LEU A 80 13.09 3.69 6.91
CA LEU A 80 13.99 4.42 6.02
C LEU A 80 14.07 5.87 6.51
N ASP A 81 15.25 6.25 7.02
CA ASP A 81 15.52 7.59 7.59
C ASP A 81 14.56 8.00 8.74
N GLY A 82 14.20 7.05 9.60
CA GLY A 82 13.29 7.27 10.73
C GLY A 82 11.81 7.28 10.32
N GLN A 83 11.52 6.98 9.05
CA GLN A 83 10.17 6.88 8.52
C GLN A 83 9.79 5.42 8.29
N ASP A 84 8.69 5.00 8.92
CA ASP A 84 8.09 3.69 8.71
C ASP A 84 7.27 3.72 7.41
N VAL A 85 7.83 3.17 6.34
CA VAL A 85 7.25 3.21 4.99
C VAL A 85 6.92 1.82 4.46
N PRO A 86 5.85 1.67 3.66
CA PRO A 86 5.61 0.42 2.95
C PRO A 86 6.72 0.16 1.93
N LEU A 87 7.09 -1.11 1.79
CA LEU A 87 8.07 -1.62 0.82
C LEU A 87 7.44 -2.79 0.07
N SER A 88 7.50 -2.76 -1.26
CA SER A 88 6.95 -3.79 -2.14
C SER A 88 8.01 -4.85 -2.41
N LEU A 89 7.86 -6.00 -1.77
CA LEU A 89 8.62 -7.22 -2.07
C LEU A 89 7.63 -8.22 -2.65
N VAL A 90 7.34 -8.09 -3.95
CA VAL A 90 6.31 -8.89 -4.62
C VAL A 90 6.88 -10.04 -5.44
N GLU A 91 8.16 -9.93 -5.81
CA GLU A 91 8.89 -10.92 -6.58
C GLU A 91 10.18 -11.31 -5.86
N LEU A 92 10.48 -12.60 -5.82
CA LEU A 92 11.80 -13.15 -5.57
C LEU A 92 12.46 -13.39 -6.92
N PHE A 93 13.59 -12.74 -7.21
CA PHE A 93 14.20 -12.78 -8.53
C PHE A 93 14.73 -14.18 -8.87
N TYR A 94 14.47 -14.59 -10.11
CA TYR A 94 14.94 -15.86 -10.67
C TYR A 94 15.28 -15.68 -12.15
N PRO A 95 16.05 -16.61 -12.77
CA PRO A 95 16.37 -16.54 -14.19
C PRO A 95 15.13 -16.64 -15.07
N ASP A 96 15.11 -15.88 -16.16
CA ASP A 96 13.98 -15.85 -17.12
C ASP A 96 12.64 -15.36 -16.52
N SER A 97 12.66 -14.67 -15.37
CA SER A 97 11.44 -14.01 -14.88
C SER A 97 10.99 -12.90 -15.84
N ASP A 98 9.67 -12.68 -15.91
CA ASP A 98 9.06 -11.70 -16.80
C ASP A 98 8.99 -10.28 -16.21
N GLY A 99 9.65 -10.09 -15.06
CA GLY A 99 9.85 -8.79 -14.42
C GLY A 99 10.74 -7.83 -15.21
N TYR A 100 11.09 -6.71 -14.60
CA TYR A 100 11.90 -5.67 -15.26
C TYR A 100 13.29 -6.19 -15.66
N HIS A 101 13.95 -6.88 -14.73
CA HIS A 101 15.12 -7.70 -14.96
C HIS A 101 14.92 -9.02 -14.21
N ASP A 102 15.36 -10.10 -14.84
CA ASP A 102 15.53 -11.39 -14.16
C ASP A 102 16.73 -11.34 -13.20
N LEU A 103 17.01 -12.44 -12.49
CA LEU A 103 18.13 -12.47 -11.54
C LEU A 103 19.47 -12.08 -12.18
N TRP A 104 19.77 -12.58 -13.38
CA TRP A 104 21.03 -12.30 -14.06
C TRP A 104 21.11 -10.87 -14.56
N GLY A 105 20.03 -10.34 -15.11
CA GLY A 105 19.91 -8.95 -15.51
C GLY A 105 20.16 -8.01 -14.34
N TRP A 106 19.63 -8.31 -13.15
CA TRP A 106 19.93 -7.54 -11.94
C TRP A 106 21.38 -7.67 -11.50
N ILE A 107 21.95 -8.87 -11.48
CA ILE A 107 23.37 -9.07 -11.15
C ILE A 107 24.26 -8.25 -12.09
N ASP A 108 24.03 -8.32 -13.39
CA ASP A 108 24.83 -7.60 -14.38
C ASP A 108 24.63 -6.09 -14.29
N HIS A 109 23.41 -5.63 -13.99
CA HIS A 109 23.12 -4.23 -13.70
C HIS A 109 23.95 -3.72 -12.50
N GLU A 110 23.93 -4.45 -11.37
CA GLU A 110 24.67 -4.05 -10.17
C GLU A 110 26.19 -4.10 -10.38
N CYS A 111 26.68 -5.10 -11.13
CA CYS A 111 28.09 -5.18 -11.52
C CYS A 111 28.49 -3.96 -12.36
N GLY A 112 27.68 -3.59 -13.36
CA GLY A 112 27.94 -2.42 -14.20
C GLY A 112 27.99 -1.12 -13.39
N LEU A 113 27.07 -0.94 -12.43
CA LEU A 113 27.10 0.20 -11.51
C LEU A 113 28.35 0.19 -10.62
N ALA A 114 28.75 -0.97 -10.11
CA ALA A 114 29.97 -1.08 -9.30
C ALA A 114 31.22 -0.72 -10.13
N GLU A 115 31.34 -1.21 -11.36
CA GLU A 115 32.46 -0.88 -12.26
C GLU A 115 32.52 0.62 -12.60
N GLU A 116 31.37 1.26 -12.82
CA GLU A 116 31.31 2.68 -13.17
C GLU A 116 31.64 3.59 -11.98
N TYR A 117 31.10 3.28 -10.79
CA TYR A 117 31.13 4.18 -9.65
C TYR A 117 32.13 3.78 -8.55
N GLN A 118 32.76 2.60 -8.62
CA GLN A 118 33.77 2.14 -7.67
C GLN A 118 35.07 1.77 -8.39
N PRO A 119 36.03 2.73 -8.52
CA PRO A 119 37.28 2.50 -9.26
C PRO A 119 38.16 1.33 -8.77
N ASP A 120 38.03 0.94 -7.50
CA ASP A 120 38.81 -0.14 -6.87
C ASP A 120 37.94 -1.40 -6.62
N TRP A 121 36.84 -1.58 -7.35
CA TRP A 121 35.94 -2.71 -7.15
C TRP A 121 36.61 -4.05 -7.48
N SER A 122 36.45 -5.01 -6.57
CA SER A 122 37.12 -6.32 -6.64
C SER A 122 36.48 -7.32 -7.61
N GLY A 123 35.39 -6.95 -8.28
CA GLY A 123 34.63 -7.80 -9.22
C GLY A 123 33.54 -8.66 -8.59
N GLY A 124 33.38 -8.63 -7.25
CA GLY A 124 32.33 -9.34 -6.53
C GLY A 124 31.29 -8.41 -5.90
N LEU A 125 30.01 -8.76 -6.03
CA LEU A 125 28.91 -8.03 -5.41
C LEU A 125 28.89 -8.25 -3.90
N VAL A 126 28.95 -7.17 -3.13
CA VAL A 126 28.71 -7.19 -1.67
C VAL A 126 27.22 -7.33 -1.36
N HIS A 127 26.36 -6.74 -2.19
CA HIS A 127 24.91 -6.78 -2.07
C HIS A 127 24.34 -7.50 -3.29
N LEU A 128 23.90 -8.73 -3.09
CA LEU A 128 23.29 -9.55 -4.14
C LEU A 128 21.77 -9.28 -4.17
N PRO A 129 21.19 -8.84 -5.31
CA PRO A 129 19.75 -8.63 -5.42
C PRO A 129 19.02 -9.98 -5.37
N ILE A 130 17.92 -10.04 -4.60
CA ILE A 130 17.15 -11.28 -4.40
C ILE A 130 15.64 -11.11 -4.63
N GLY A 131 15.15 -9.88 -4.73
CA GLY A 131 13.74 -9.60 -4.95
C GLY A 131 13.43 -8.12 -4.87
N GLY A 132 12.17 -7.76 -5.12
CA GLY A 132 11.72 -6.37 -5.09
C GLY A 132 10.44 -6.15 -5.88
N PHE A 133 10.31 -4.94 -6.43
CA PHE A 133 9.25 -4.55 -7.34
C PHE A 133 9.79 -3.60 -8.43
N GLU A 134 9.75 -4.09 -9.67
CA GLU A 134 10.25 -3.38 -10.85
C GLU A 134 11.64 -2.77 -10.59
N TYR A 135 11.87 -1.54 -11.07
CA TYR A 135 13.09 -0.77 -10.85
C TYR A 135 13.01 0.15 -9.63
N LEU A 136 11.88 0.16 -8.90
CA LEU A 136 11.61 1.14 -7.84
C LEU A 136 12.11 0.68 -6.48
N GLU A 137 12.02 -0.62 -6.18
CA GLU A 137 12.34 -1.18 -4.88
C GLU A 137 13.12 -2.48 -5.05
N ARG A 138 14.25 -2.60 -4.36
CA ARG A 138 15.14 -3.77 -4.41
C ARG A 138 15.52 -4.21 -3.02
N VAL A 139 15.54 -5.52 -2.82
CA VAL A 139 15.98 -6.19 -1.60
C VAL A 139 17.22 -7.00 -1.91
N TYR A 140 18.24 -6.86 -1.05
CA TYR A 140 19.54 -7.46 -1.22
C TYR A 140 19.93 -8.29 -0.01
N VAL A 141 20.77 -9.30 -0.27
CA VAL A 141 21.50 -10.06 0.74
C VAL A 141 22.95 -9.60 0.74
N HIS A 142 23.50 -9.33 1.92
CA HIS A 142 24.92 -9.00 2.07
C HIS A 142 25.78 -10.28 2.04
N THR A 143 26.66 -10.40 1.05
CA THR A 143 27.43 -11.65 0.79
C THR A 143 28.88 -11.57 1.28
N ALA A 144 29.44 -10.38 1.45
CA ALA A 144 30.82 -10.26 1.91
C ALA A 144 30.99 -10.86 3.32
N ALA A 145 32.13 -11.52 3.55
CA ALA A 145 32.43 -12.09 4.86
C ALA A 145 32.57 -10.99 5.92
N GLY A 146 31.94 -11.18 7.07
CA GLY A 146 31.96 -10.19 8.15
C GLY A 146 30.74 -10.28 9.05
N PRO A 147 30.59 -9.33 9.99
CA PRO A 147 29.47 -9.31 10.93
C PRO A 147 28.10 -9.09 10.25
N ASP A 148 28.08 -8.49 9.07
CA ASP A 148 26.86 -8.24 8.29
C ASP A 148 26.58 -9.32 7.24
N HIS A 149 27.37 -10.39 7.19
CA HIS A 149 27.15 -11.50 6.27
C HIS A 149 25.77 -12.14 6.48
N GLY A 150 24.96 -12.20 5.42
CA GLY A 150 23.57 -12.66 5.47
C GLY A 150 22.53 -11.58 5.79
N ALA A 151 22.95 -10.38 6.20
CA ALA A 151 22.02 -9.30 6.51
C ALA A 151 21.23 -8.86 5.27
N ILE A 152 19.98 -8.45 5.51
CA ILE A 152 19.06 -8.01 4.47
C ILE A 152 18.97 -6.51 4.47
N VAL A 153 19.20 -5.90 3.32
CA VAL A 153 19.07 -4.47 3.11
C VAL A 153 18.11 -4.20 1.96
N CYS A 154 17.47 -3.04 1.95
CA CYS A 154 16.70 -2.57 0.82
C CYS A 154 17.23 -1.24 0.30
N TRP A 155 16.92 -1.02 -0.97
CA TRP A 155 17.02 0.27 -1.64
C TRP A 155 15.66 0.60 -2.24
N ARG A 156 15.28 1.87 -2.14
CA ARG A 156 14.07 2.43 -2.74
C ARG A 156 14.43 3.67 -3.51
N GLN A 157 14.00 3.72 -4.77
CA GLN A 157 14.20 4.85 -5.64
C GLN A 157 13.51 6.10 -5.09
N GLY A 158 14.24 7.21 -5.11
CA GLY A 158 13.69 8.52 -4.89
C GLY A 158 12.86 8.99 -6.09
N LEU A 159 12.01 10.00 -5.88
CA LEU A 159 11.40 10.67 -7.04
C LEU A 159 12.50 11.39 -7.83
N PRO A 160 12.39 11.48 -9.17
CA PRO A 160 13.42 12.09 -10.00
C PRO A 160 13.74 13.54 -9.59
N PRO A 161 15.01 13.98 -9.76
CA PRO A 161 15.39 15.36 -9.50
C PRO A 161 14.48 16.35 -10.24
N GLY A 162 13.97 17.35 -9.50
CA GLY A 162 13.06 18.38 -10.04
C GLY A 162 11.58 18.15 -9.74
N TRP A 163 11.21 17.01 -9.17
CA TRP A 163 9.88 16.82 -8.57
C TRP A 163 9.82 17.51 -7.21
N GLU A 164 8.70 18.16 -6.91
CA GLU A 164 8.51 18.95 -5.67
C GLU A 164 8.72 18.12 -4.39
N LEU A 165 8.51 16.80 -4.49
CA LEU A 165 8.70 15.82 -3.41
C LEU A 165 9.93 14.92 -3.62
N SER A 166 10.91 15.34 -4.44
CA SER A 166 12.15 14.61 -4.70
C SER A 166 13.00 14.46 -3.45
N THR A 167 12.72 13.44 -2.64
CA THR A 167 13.68 12.83 -1.74
C THR A 167 14.50 11.86 -2.59
N GLY A 168 15.84 11.98 -2.59
CA GLY A 168 16.70 11.04 -3.31
C GLY A 168 16.50 9.59 -2.85
N ASP A 169 17.26 8.68 -3.44
CA ASP A 169 17.21 7.27 -3.09
C ASP A 169 17.44 7.03 -1.60
N ARG A 170 16.72 6.05 -1.06
CA ARG A 170 16.81 5.67 0.35
C ARG A 170 17.23 4.22 0.48
N THR A 171 18.01 3.92 1.51
CA THR A 171 18.46 2.57 1.84
C THR A 171 18.26 2.29 3.32
N GLY A 172 18.09 1.03 3.68
CA GLY A 172 17.92 0.64 5.08
C GLY A 172 18.13 -0.84 5.32
N ARG A 173 18.45 -1.20 6.56
CA ARG A 173 18.54 -2.61 6.99
C ARG A 173 17.15 -3.13 7.32
N LEU A 174 16.76 -4.23 6.68
CA LEU A 174 15.47 -4.89 6.91
C LEU A 174 15.57 -5.99 7.97
N ALA A 175 16.62 -6.79 7.96
CA ALA A 175 16.71 -7.93 8.87
C ALA A 175 18.17 -8.40 9.01
N ASP A 176 18.42 -9.19 10.06
CA ASP A 176 19.73 -9.80 10.28
C ASP A 176 19.97 -11.01 9.36
N ASP A 177 18.90 -11.66 8.91
CA ASP A 177 18.95 -12.75 7.93
C ASP A 177 17.60 -12.90 7.18
N LEU A 178 17.54 -13.83 6.23
CA LEU A 178 16.34 -14.12 5.45
C LEU A 178 15.18 -14.69 6.28
N HIS A 179 15.44 -15.49 7.31
CA HIS A 179 14.37 -16.00 8.17
C HIS A 179 13.70 -14.87 8.94
N ALA A 180 14.49 -13.91 9.43
CA ALA A 180 14.01 -12.70 10.09
C ALA A 180 13.26 -11.78 9.11
N LEU A 181 13.70 -11.65 7.85
CA LEU A 181 12.95 -10.93 6.81
C LEU A 181 11.57 -11.56 6.60
N PHE A 182 11.52 -12.87 6.36
CA PHE A 182 10.25 -13.57 6.14
C PHE A 182 9.34 -13.51 7.36
N GLY A 183 9.90 -13.52 8.58
CA GLY A 183 9.16 -13.27 9.81
C GLY A 183 8.51 -11.89 9.90
N ARG A 184 9.01 -10.89 9.16
CA ARG A 184 8.43 -9.53 9.07
C ARG A 184 7.30 -9.41 8.04
N LEU A 185 7.18 -10.37 7.11
CA LEU A 185 6.05 -10.44 6.18
C LEU A 185 4.79 -10.76 7.00
N VAL A 186 3.77 -9.93 6.88
CA VAL A 186 2.51 -10.07 7.63
C VAL A 186 1.34 -9.65 6.74
N LEU A 187 0.13 -9.80 7.24
CA LEU A 187 -1.06 -9.26 6.59
C LEU A 187 -1.71 -8.26 7.55
N ASP A 188 -2.02 -7.07 7.07
CA ASP A 188 -2.74 -6.08 7.88
C ASP A 188 -4.23 -6.49 8.04
N ARG A 189 -4.77 -7.34 7.16
CA ARG A 189 -6.16 -7.80 7.16
C ARG A 189 -6.28 -9.29 6.85
N ASP A 190 -7.34 -9.94 7.34
CA ASP A 190 -7.65 -11.33 6.98
C ASP A 190 -8.17 -11.37 5.51
N PRO A 191 -7.47 -12.04 4.58
CA PRO A 191 -7.86 -12.08 3.16
C PRO A 191 -9.23 -12.72 2.90
N TRP A 192 -9.73 -13.54 3.84
CA TRP A 192 -11.05 -14.17 3.74
C TRP A 192 -12.18 -13.29 4.31
N GLU A 193 -11.86 -12.16 4.94
CA GLU A 193 -12.86 -11.24 5.52
C GLU A 193 -12.94 -9.91 4.75
N SER A 194 -11.88 -9.49 4.06
CA SER A 194 -11.86 -8.28 3.21
C SER A 194 -11.71 -8.59 1.73
N GLN A 195 -12.36 -7.79 0.89
CA GLN A 195 -12.22 -7.84 -0.57
C GLN A 195 -11.28 -6.70 -1.01
N GLY A 196 -10.20 -7.02 -1.75
CA GLY A 196 -9.41 -6.03 -2.50
C GLY A 196 -8.08 -5.55 -1.91
N ASP A 197 -7.45 -6.30 -1.01
CA ASP A 197 -6.17 -5.92 -0.37
C ASP A 197 -5.08 -7.00 -0.60
N THR A 198 -3.86 -6.72 -0.12
CA THR A 198 -2.75 -7.69 0.01
C THR A 198 -3.23 -9.02 0.62
N GLY A 199 -2.75 -10.14 0.07
CA GLY A 199 -3.13 -11.50 0.46
C GLY A 199 -4.26 -12.11 -0.35
N ALA A 200 -4.84 -11.36 -1.31
CA ALA A 200 -5.89 -11.86 -2.19
C ALA A 200 -5.40 -13.00 -3.11
N GLU A 201 -4.17 -12.93 -3.63
CA GLU A 201 -3.62 -13.99 -4.47
C GLU A 201 -3.32 -15.25 -3.65
N ILE A 202 -2.86 -15.07 -2.41
CA ILE A 202 -2.71 -16.17 -1.44
C ILE A 202 -4.04 -16.87 -1.18
N ARG A 203 -5.10 -16.09 -0.93
CA ARG A 203 -6.45 -16.62 -0.72
C ARG A 203 -6.88 -17.44 -1.93
N ASP A 204 -6.78 -16.87 -3.12
CA ASP A 204 -7.26 -17.47 -4.36
C ASP A 204 -6.51 -18.77 -4.65
N ALA A 205 -5.18 -18.79 -4.48
CA ALA A 205 -4.37 -20.00 -4.64
C ALA A 205 -4.75 -21.11 -3.65
N ILE A 206 -5.00 -20.76 -2.38
CA ILE A 206 -5.43 -21.74 -1.36
C ILE A 206 -6.84 -22.28 -1.65
N GLU A 207 -7.76 -21.41 -2.09
CA GLU A 207 -9.12 -21.82 -2.46
C GLU A 207 -9.10 -22.74 -3.69
N GLU A 208 -8.32 -22.40 -4.72
CA GLU A 208 -8.12 -23.26 -5.88
C GLU A 208 -7.58 -24.63 -5.46
N LEU A 209 -6.51 -24.66 -4.65
CA LEU A 209 -5.92 -25.89 -4.12
C LEU A 209 -6.97 -26.76 -3.43
N GLY A 210 -7.83 -26.17 -2.60
CA GLY A 210 -8.88 -26.86 -1.86
C GLY A 210 -10.02 -27.40 -2.74
N THR A 211 -10.18 -26.92 -3.96
CA THR A 211 -11.20 -27.43 -4.90
C THR A 211 -10.71 -28.59 -5.78
N ARG A 212 -9.39 -28.85 -5.81
CA ARG A 212 -8.83 -30.03 -6.47
C ARG A 212 -9.38 -31.26 -5.75
N GLY A 213 -9.98 -32.21 -6.47
CA GLY A 213 -10.71 -33.36 -5.91
C GLY A 213 -9.90 -34.27 -4.97
N ASP A 214 -8.61 -34.01 -4.80
CA ASP A 214 -7.64 -34.70 -3.96
C ASP A 214 -7.83 -34.40 -2.45
N PRO A 215 -7.98 -35.43 -1.58
CA PRO A 215 -7.99 -35.26 -0.12
C PRO A 215 -6.74 -34.58 0.45
N ASP A 216 -5.56 -34.85 -0.10
CA ASP A 216 -4.30 -34.28 0.39
C ASP A 216 -4.25 -32.78 0.06
N ALA A 217 -4.73 -32.35 -1.12
CA ALA A 217 -4.89 -30.94 -1.49
C ALA A 217 -5.84 -30.18 -0.55
N ARG A 218 -6.98 -30.79 -0.21
CA ARG A 218 -7.94 -30.21 0.74
C ARG A 218 -7.35 -30.05 2.14
N SER A 219 -6.61 -31.06 2.60
CA SER A 219 -5.92 -31.02 3.90
C SER A 219 -4.85 -29.92 3.92
N ALA A 220 -4.01 -29.86 2.88
CA ALA A 220 -3.02 -28.82 2.69
C ALA A 220 -3.64 -27.41 2.70
N ALA A 221 -4.68 -27.18 1.90
CA ALA A 221 -5.38 -25.90 1.83
C ALA A 221 -5.92 -25.45 3.21
N ALA A 222 -6.49 -26.37 3.99
CA ALA A 222 -6.97 -26.07 5.35
C ALA A 222 -5.83 -25.68 6.31
N LYS A 223 -4.66 -26.35 6.21
CA LYS A 223 -3.47 -26.01 6.99
C LYS A 223 -2.89 -24.66 6.56
N LEU A 224 -2.74 -24.41 5.27
CA LEU A 224 -2.26 -23.13 4.73
C LEU A 224 -3.17 -21.97 5.11
N ARG A 225 -4.50 -22.15 5.06
CA ARG A 225 -5.44 -21.12 5.52
C ARG A 225 -5.21 -20.75 6.99
N ARG A 226 -4.97 -21.73 7.86
CA ARG A 226 -4.64 -21.47 9.28
C ARG A 226 -3.31 -20.74 9.42
N LEU A 227 -2.29 -21.15 8.66
CA LEU A 227 -0.97 -20.51 8.65
C LEU A 227 -1.06 -19.04 8.24
N VAL A 228 -1.71 -18.74 7.12
CA VAL A 228 -1.85 -17.38 6.59
C VAL A 228 -2.66 -16.51 7.55
N ARG A 229 -3.73 -17.03 8.15
CA ARG A 229 -4.45 -16.29 9.20
C ARG A 229 -3.59 -15.97 10.42
N ALA A 230 -2.64 -16.83 10.76
CA ALA A 230 -1.70 -16.57 11.85
C ALA A 230 -0.65 -15.49 11.50
N THR A 231 -0.52 -15.10 10.23
CA THR A 231 0.33 -13.96 9.83
C THR A 231 -0.42 -12.63 9.84
N VAL A 232 -1.73 -12.63 10.10
CA VAL A 232 -2.53 -11.40 10.21
C VAL A 232 -2.17 -10.69 11.51
N LEU A 233 -1.97 -9.38 11.46
CA LEU A 233 -1.67 -8.58 12.63
C LEU A 233 -2.85 -8.52 13.61
N ASP A 234 -2.64 -9.05 14.81
CA ASP A 234 -3.66 -9.12 15.85
C ASP A 234 -3.69 -7.85 16.74
N TRP A 235 -4.17 -6.75 16.17
CA TRP A 235 -4.39 -5.52 16.94
C TRP A 235 -5.53 -5.65 17.96
N ARG A 236 -6.47 -6.59 17.78
CA ARG A 236 -7.58 -6.82 18.72
C ARG A 236 -7.08 -7.52 19.99
N GLY A 237 -6.25 -8.55 19.85
CA GLY A 237 -5.57 -9.18 20.98
C GLY A 237 -4.72 -8.17 21.76
N ALA A 238 -3.91 -7.36 21.07
CA ALA A 238 -3.12 -6.30 21.70
C ALA A 238 -3.99 -5.24 22.41
N LEU A 239 -5.18 -4.95 21.88
CA LEU A 239 -6.17 -4.06 22.50
C LEU A 239 -6.78 -4.67 23.78
N ASP A 240 -7.08 -5.96 23.78
CA ASP A 240 -7.63 -6.66 24.95
C ASP A 240 -6.59 -6.89 26.05
N GLU A 241 -5.33 -7.09 25.67
CA GLU A 241 -4.19 -7.19 26.59
C GLU A 241 -3.69 -5.84 27.11
N GLY A 242 -4.15 -4.72 26.53
CA GLY A 242 -3.71 -3.38 26.88
C GLY A 242 -2.27 -3.05 26.45
N THR A 243 -1.70 -3.80 25.52
CA THR A 243 -0.33 -3.62 25.01
C THR A 243 -0.28 -2.77 23.74
N LEU A 244 -1.44 -2.48 23.13
CA LEU A 244 -1.56 -1.74 21.87
C LEU A 244 -0.80 -0.40 21.89
N ALA A 245 -0.87 0.35 23.00
CA ALA A 245 -0.25 1.67 23.12
C ALA A 245 1.26 1.68 22.82
N GLY A 246 1.97 0.57 23.09
CA GLY A 246 3.40 0.43 22.79
C GLY A 246 3.72 0.00 21.36
N GLN A 247 2.72 -0.39 20.57
CA GLN A 247 2.90 -1.08 19.28
C GLN A 247 2.38 -0.23 18.11
N ARG A 248 3.22 0.66 17.58
CA ARG A 248 2.86 1.67 16.57
C ARG A 248 2.06 1.10 15.40
N ARG A 249 2.52 0.01 14.79
CA ARG A 249 1.85 -0.60 13.63
C ARG A 249 0.44 -1.08 13.97
N LEU A 250 0.26 -1.72 15.13
CA LEU A 250 -1.06 -2.19 15.57
C LEU A 250 -1.99 -1.03 15.95
N ARG A 251 -1.47 0.05 16.57
CA ARG A 251 -2.26 1.26 16.84
C ARG A 251 -2.82 1.88 15.56
N ARG A 252 -1.95 2.07 14.55
CA ARG A 252 -2.32 2.65 13.26
C ARG A 252 -3.40 1.82 12.58
N LEU A 253 -3.23 0.51 12.54
CA LEU A 253 -4.22 -0.41 11.98
C LEU A 253 -5.56 -0.36 12.72
N ALA A 254 -5.54 -0.31 14.06
CA ALA A 254 -6.74 -0.19 14.87
C ALA A 254 -7.48 1.15 14.64
N LEU A 255 -6.73 2.27 14.58
CA LEU A 255 -7.27 3.60 14.31
C LEU A 255 -7.86 3.71 12.90
N GLU A 256 -7.16 3.19 11.90
CA GLU A 256 -7.64 3.11 10.51
C GLU A 256 -8.97 2.36 10.45
N ARG A 257 -9.01 1.16 11.05
CA ARG A 257 -10.21 0.31 11.03
C ARG A 257 -11.38 0.97 11.74
N ALA A 258 -11.15 1.53 12.92
CA ALA A 258 -12.21 2.19 13.69
C ALA A 258 -12.76 3.42 12.97
N ALA A 259 -11.89 4.20 12.31
CA ALA A 259 -12.30 5.36 11.52
C ALA A 259 -13.04 4.98 10.23
N ALA A 260 -12.58 3.95 9.53
CA ALA A 260 -13.20 3.48 8.29
C ALA A 260 -14.57 2.84 8.52
N ASP A 261 -14.75 2.11 9.63
CA ASP A 261 -15.98 1.39 9.97
C ASP A 261 -17.02 2.24 10.72
N ASP A 262 -16.74 3.55 10.93
CA ASP A 262 -17.59 4.48 11.70
C ASP A 262 -17.80 4.08 13.18
N ASP A 263 -16.83 3.37 13.77
CA ASP A 263 -16.90 2.83 15.13
C ASP A 263 -16.34 3.82 16.17
N VAL A 264 -17.19 4.78 16.54
CA VAL A 264 -16.89 5.79 17.57
C VAL A 264 -16.58 5.15 18.94
N ALA A 265 -17.22 4.02 19.27
CA ALA A 265 -16.99 3.36 20.56
C ALA A 265 -15.57 2.77 20.63
N LEU A 266 -15.11 2.17 19.53
CA LEU A 266 -13.74 1.70 19.41
C LEU A 266 -12.73 2.86 19.40
N LEU A 267 -12.99 3.93 18.64
CA LEU A 267 -12.14 5.13 18.66
C LEU A 267 -11.97 5.70 20.08
N ALA A 268 -13.07 5.83 20.82
CA ALA A 268 -13.04 6.29 22.20
C ALA A 268 -12.25 5.34 23.12
N ARG A 269 -12.40 4.02 22.92
CA ARG A 269 -11.61 3.01 23.65
C ARG A 269 -10.12 3.14 23.34
N LEU A 270 -9.74 3.31 22.07
CA LEU A 270 -8.35 3.47 21.65
C LEU A 270 -7.72 4.71 22.29
N VAL A 271 -8.40 5.86 22.26
CA VAL A 271 -7.92 7.09 22.90
C VAL A 271 -7.82 6.94 24.42
N ALA A 272 -8.77 6.27 25.07
CA ALA A 272 -8.68 5.99 26.51
C ALA A 272 -7.47 5.13 26.90
N MET A 273 -6.91 4.35 25.97
CA MET A 273 -5.66 3.62 26.19
C MET A 273 -4.40 4.42 25.85
N GLY A 274 -4.54 5.69 25.47
CA GLY A 274 -3.41 6.56 25.12
C GLY A 274 -2.99 6.53 23.66
N CYS A 275 -3.81 5.99 22.76
CA CYS A 275 -3.60 6.23 21.32
C CYS A 275 -3.94 7.70 20.98
N ASP A 276 -3.13 8.33 20.14
CA ASP A 276 -3.38 9.69 19.66
C ASP A 276 -4.40 9.64 18.50
N PRO A 277 -5.58 10.31 18.61
CA PRO A 277 -6.57 10.32 17.54
C PRO A 277 -6.11 11.10 16.29
N ALA A 278 -5.00 11.85 16.38
CA ALA A 278 -4.35 12.51 15.25
C ALA A 278 -3.11 11.74 14.73
N GLU A 279 -2.82 10.54 15.25
CA GLU A 279 -1.67 9.75 14.81
C GLU A 279 -1.75 9.47 13.31
N GLU A 280 -0.68 9.81 12.58
CA GLU A 280 -0.60 9.51 11.16
C GLU A 280 -0.61 7.99 10.93
N ILE A 281 -1.60 7.52 10.16
CA ILE A 281 -1.82 6.12 9.80
C ILE A 281 -0.86 5.74 8.67
N ASP A 282 -1.01 6.37 7.50
CA ASP A 282 -0.18 6.13 6.32
C ASP A 282 -0.12 7.36 5.42
N SER A 283 1.05 7.62 4.81
CA SER A 283 1.23 8.62 3.75
C SER A 283 0.66 10.02 4.09
N GLY A 284 0.79 10.47 5.33
CA GLY A 284 0.28 11.77 5.81
C GLY A 284 -1.22 11.81 6.13
N LEU A 285 -1.91 10.67 6.17
CA LEU A 285 -3.33 10.58 6.50
C LEU A 285 -3.52 10.32 7.99
N SER A 286 -4.40 11.08 8.64
CA SER A 286 -4.87 10.81 9.99
C SER A 286 -6.18 9.98 9.96
N PRO A 287 -6.69 9.53 11.11
CA PRO A 287 -7.99 8.87 11.21
C PRO A 287 -9.13 9.72 10.61
N LEU A 288 -9.02 11.06 10.64
CA LEU A 288 -10.03 11.96 10.06
C LEU A 288 -10.08 11.82 8.54
N GLU A 289 -8.94 11.79 7.86
CA GLU A 289 -8.90 11.58 6.40
C GLU A 289 -9.40 10.20 5.99
N VAL A 290 -9.15 9.17 6.82
CA VAL A 290 -9.71 7.83 6.60
C VAL A 290 -11.24 7.86 6.73
N ALA A 291 -11.78 8.43 7.81
CA ALA A 291 -13.22 8.54 8.00
C ALA A 291 -13.91 9.32 6.86
N LEU A 292 -13.28 10.41 6.38
CA LEU A 292 -13.76 11.20 5.22
C LEU A 292 -13.83 10.38 3.94
N ARG A 293 -12.84 9.53 3.67
CA ARG A 293 -12.83 8.65 2.49
C ARG A 293 -13.96 7.62 2.53
N HIS A 294 -14.27 7.13 3.72
CA HIS A 294 -15.28 6.10 3.95
C HIS A 294 -16.68 6.66 4.23
N ARG A 295 -16.85 8.00 4.28
CA ARG A 295 -18.11 8.67 4.66
C ARG A 295 -18.61 8.22 6.04
N ALA A 296 -17.69 7.99 6.97
CA ALA A 296 -17.95 7.62 8.35
C ALA A 296 -18.30 8.87 9.17
N PHE A 297 -19.55 9.33 9.08
CA PHE A 297 -19.96 10.65 9.59
C PHE A 297 -19.92 10.78 11.11
N GLU A 298 -20.21 9.71 11.85
CA GLU A 298 -20.16 9.72 13.32
C GLU A 298 -18.71 9.81 13.80
N ALA A 299 -17.81 9.05 13.19
CA ALA A 299 -16.38 9.11 13.41
C ALA A 299 -15.80 10.48 13.05
N ILE A 300 -16.20 11.07 11.92
CA ILE A 300 -15.79 12.44 11.54
C ILE A 300 -16.19 13.43 12.62
N ALA A 301 -17.46 13.43 13.04
CA ALA A 301 -17.96 14.35 14.07
C ALA A 301 -17.16 14.19 15.37
N TRP A 302 -16.97 12.96 15.81
CA TRP A 302 -16.23 12.66 17.03
C TRP A 302 -14.76 13.09 16.96
N LEU A 303 -14.05 12.83 15.85
CA LEU A 303 -12.66 13.23 15.65
C LEU A 303 -12.50 14.76 15.64
N LEU A 304 -13.45 15.48 15.05
CA LEU A 304 -13.49 16.95 15.08
C LEU A 304 -13.78 17.52 16.48
N GLU A 305 -14.47 16.78 17.34
CA GLU A 305 -14.66 17.10 18.76
C GLU A 305 -13.39 16.83 19.58
N GLN A 306 -12.62 15.80 19.22
CA GLN A 306 -11.31 15.54 19.82
C GLN A 306 -10.23 16.56 19.41
N GLY A 307 -10.56 17.49 18.51
CA GLY A 307 -9.64 18.53 18.06
C GLY A 307 -8.57 18.01 17.08
N VAL A 308 -8.86 16.93 16.35
CA VAL A 308 -7.97 16.43 15.29
C VAL A 308 -7.76 17.53 14.24
N PRO A 309 -6.51 17.81 13.82
CA PRO A 309 -6.21 18.82 12.81
C PRO A 309 -6.89 18.55 11.46
N VAL A 310 -7.21 19.61 10.71
CA VAL A 310 -8.04 19.54 9.48
C VAL A 310 -7.32 19.93 8.19
N GLU A 311 -5.99 20.03 8.22
CA GLU A 311 -5.19 20.59 7.12
C GLU A 311 -5.32 19.77 5.83
N ASN A 312 -5.50 18.45 5.94
CA ASN A 312 -5.63 17.55 4.80
C ASN A 312 -7.07 17.16 4.48
N SER A 313 -8.02 17.56 5.32
CA SER A 313 -9.38 17.02 5.32
C SER A 313 -10.13 17.34 4.03
N LEU A 314 -10.13 18.59 3.56
CA LEU A 314 -10.81 18.95 2.32
C LEU A 314 -10.07 18.43 1.07
N ARG A 315 -8.74 18.36 1.11
CA ARG A 315 -7.92 17.77 0.03
C ARG A 315 -8.22 16.28 -0.19
N VAL A 316 -8.65 15.56 0.84
CA VAL A 316 -9.04 14.14 0.74
C VAL A 316 -10.56 14.00 0.53
N GLY A 317 -11.35 14.70 1.33
CA GLY A 317 -12.78 14.47 1.50
C GLY A 317 -13.74 15.35 0.69
N ALA A 318 -13.27 16.35 -0.07
CA ALA A 318 -14.16 17.30 -0.75
C ALA A 318 -15.20 16.65 -1.70
N HIS A 319 -14.91 15.47 -2.24
CA HIS A 319 -15.81 14.71 -3.11
C HIS A 319 -16.94 13.98 -2.34
N ALA A 320 -16.83 13.86 -1.02
CA ALA A 320 -17.65 12.98 -0.18
C ALA A 320 -18.37 13.70 0.98
N VAL A 321 -17.94 14.91 1.33
CA VAL A 321 -18.58 15.73 2.37
C VAL A 321 -19.90 16.34 1.91
N ASP A 322 -20.81 16.59 2.85
CA ASP A 322 -21.95 17.48 2.61
C ASP A 322 -21.56 18.96 2.85
N VAL A 323 -22.50 19.87 2.56
CA VAL A 323 -22.26 21.32 2.68
C VAL A 323 -22.02 21.78 4.13
N ASP A 324 -22.62 21.13 5.12
CA ASP A 324 -22.50 21.53 6.52
C ASP A 324 -21.17 21.07 7.12
N LEU A 325 -20.74 19.86 6.79
CA LEU A 325 -19.42 19.35 7.11
C LEU A 325 -18.34 20.17 6.41
N ALA A 326 -18.52 20.52 5.13
CA ALA A 326 -17.58 21.38 4.42
C ALA A 326 -17.43 22.77 5.09
N ARG A 327 -18.54 23.39 5.54
CA ARG A 327 -18.48 24.64 6.33
C ARG A 327 -17.72 24.43 7.63
N THR A 328 -18.03 23.34 8.34
CA THR A 328 -17.39 23.00 9.62
C THR A 328 -15.87 22.85 9.48
N LEU A 329 -15.40 22.23 8.40
CA LEU A 329 -13.98 22.08 8.09
C LEU A 329 -13.33 23.44 7.75
N LEU A 330 -14.00 24.28 6.96
CA LEU A 330 -13.52 25.64 6.65
C LEU A 330 -13.42 26.52 7.90
N ASP A 331 -14.43 26.47 8.77
CA ASP A 331 -14.46 27.23 10.03
C ASP A 331 -13.33 26.81 10.98
N ARG A 332 -12.89 25.55 10.88
CA ARG A 332 -11.71 25.01 11.58
C ARG A 332 -10.38 25.29 10.87
N GLY A 333 -10.40 26.00 9.74
CA GLY A 333 -9.20 26.43 9.03
C GLY A 333 -8.66 25.44 7.99
N ALA A 334 -9.47 24.47 7.54
CA ALA A 334 -9.06 23.59 6.45
C ALA A 334 -8.71 24.40 5.20
N PRO A 335 -7.50 24.23 4.62
CA PRO A 335 -7.09 24.97 3.45
C PRO A 335 -7.90 24.57 2.22
N VAL A 336 -8.09 25.52 1.32
CA VAL A 336 -8.68 25.28 0.00
C VAL A 336 -7.72 25.76 -1.06
N ASP A 337 -7.42 24.87 -2.00
CA ASP A 337 -6.55 25.08 -3.15
C ASP A 337 -7.19 24.54 -4.44
N ALA A 338 -6.46 24.61 -5.56
CA ALA A 338 -6.91 24.10 -6.84
C ALA A 338 -7.27 22.60 -6.83
N SER A 339 -6.50 21.80 -6.08
CA SER A 339 -6.72 20.36 -5.92
C SER A 339 -8.03 20.07 -5.19
N THR A 340 -8.28 20.78 -4.10
CA THR A 340 -9.51 20.70 -3.30
C THR A 340 -10.74 21.00 -4.16
N VAL A 341 -10.70 22.08 -4.96
CA VAL A 341 -11.79 22.41 -5.89
C VAL A 341 -11.95 21.33 -6.95
N THR A 342 -10.85 20.81 -7.50
CA THR A 342 -10.89 19.74 -8.51
C THR A 342 -11.59 18.50 -7.97
N ARG A 343 -11.29 18.08 -6.73
CA ARG A 343 -12.00 16.96 -6.09
C ARG A 343 -13.45 17.28 -5.78
N ALA A 344 -13.76 18.51 -5.38
CA ALA A 344 -15.14 18.93 -5.15
C ALA A 344 -16.00 18.80 -6.42
N LEU A 345 -15.42 18.93 -7.63
CA LEU A 345 -16.15 18.73 -8.89
C LEU A 345 -16.71 17.30 -9.06
N GLU A 346 -16.22 16.33 -8.29
CA GLU A 346 -16.74 14.96 -8.25
C GLU A 346 -17.85 14.80 -7.18
N ASN A 347 -18.02 15.80 -6.31
CA ASN A 347 -19.11 15.82 -5.34
C ASN A 347 -20.45 15.95 -6.07
N GLU A 348 -21.45 15.19 -5.64
CA GLU A 348 -22.77 15.24 -6.24
C GLU A 348 -23.54 16.50 -5.80
N ASP A 349 -23.29 17.03 -4.60
CA ASP A 349 -23.91 18.26 -4.11
C ASP A 349 -23.23 19.50 -4.71
N PRO A 350 -23.90 20.24 -5.62
CA PRO A 350 -23.31 21.41 -6.24
C PRO A 350 -23.05 22.54 -5.23
N GLU A 351 -23.72 22.57 -4.08
CA GLU A 351 -23.50 23.59 -3.06
C GLU A 351 -22.14 23.45 -2.38
N VAL A 352 -21.59 22.23 -2.28
CA VAL A 352 -20.22 22.01 -1.80
C VAL A 352 -19.22 22.65 -2.77
N VAL A 353 -19.39 22.46 -4.07
CA VAL A 353 -18.56 23.09 -5.11
C VAL A 353 -18.66 24.62 -5.00
N HIS A 354 -19.88 25.14 -4.85
CA HIS A 354 -20.11 26.57 -4.72
C HIS A 354 -19.38 27.13 -3.49
N LEU A 355 -19.55 26.50 -2.33
CA LEU A 355 -18.93 26.89 -1.07
C LEU A 355 -17.39 26.91 -1.17
N LEU A 356 -16.79 25.79 -1.56
CA LEU A 356 -15.33 25.64 -1.63
C LEU A 356 -14.72 26.57 -2.67
N SER A 357 -15.41 26.75 -3.81
CA SER A 357 -14.93 27.68 -4.82
C SER A 357 -14.89 29.13 -4.29
N ARG A 358 -15.84 29.55 -3.44
CA ARG A 358 -15.81 30.90 -2.87
C ARG A 358 -14.68 31.10 -1.86
N ALA A 359 -14.27 30.02 -1.19
CA ALA A 359 -13.16 30.04 -0.24
C ALA A 359 -11.78 30.07 -0.92
N VAL A 360 -11.66 29.53 -2.14
CA VAL A 360 -10.38 29.49 -2.86
C VAL A 360 -9.98 30.86 -3.42
N ARG A 361 -8.70 31.21 -3.31
CA ARG A 361 -8.12 32.36 -3.99
C ARG A 361 -7.79 31.97 -5.43
N PRO A 362 -8.12 32.80 -6.44
CA PRO A 362 -7.72 32.53 -7.82
C PRO A 362 -6.20 32.46 -7.96
N ASP A 363 -5.71 31.41 -8.60
CA ASP A 363 -4.32 31.22 -9.00
C ASP A 363 -4.22 30.66 -10.43
N GLU A 364 -3.00 30.47 -10.92
CA GLU A 364 -2.76 29.99 -12.29
C GLU A 364 -3.28 28.55 -12.50
N GLU A 365 -3.22 27.69 -11.47
CA GLU A 365 -3.69 26.32 -11.56
C GLU A 365 -5.21 26.24 -11.68
N LEU A 366 -5.93 27.03 -10.89
CA LEU A 366 -7.39 27.18 -10.99
C LEU A 366 -7.81 27.74 -12.35
N ALA A 367 -7.06 28.68 -12.92
CA ALA A 367 -7.36 29.21 -14.25
C ALA A 367 -7.33 28.11 -15.33
N ARG A 368 -6.43 27.12 -15.20
CA ARG A 368 -6.35 25.96 -16.11
C ARG A 368 -7.59 25.06 -16.05
N LEU A 369 -8.40 25.14 -14.98
CA LEU A 369 -9.66 24.38 -14.87
C LEU A 369 -10.80 24.97 -15.73
N GLY A 370 -10.68 26.21 -16.21
CA GLY A 370 -11.74 26.92 -16.94
C GLY A 370 -12.40 26.10 -18.07
N PRO A 371 -11.64 25.52 -19.03
CA PRO A 371 -12.21 24.69 -20.08
C PRO A 371 -12.96 23.45 -19.56
N ARG A 372 -12.40 22.75 -18.55
CA ARG A 372 -13.02 21.58 -17.93
C ARG A 372 -14.33 21.96 -17.23
N LEU A 373 -14.35 23.09 -16.52
CA LEU A 373 -15.54 23.59 -15.83
C LEU A 373 -16.68 23.90 -16.82
N ARG A 374 -16.39 24.56 -17.96
CA ARG A 374 -17.39 24.82 -19.01
C ARG A 374 -17.92 23.54 -19.63
N MET A 375 -17.04 22.57 -19.89
CA MET A 375 -17.45 21.25 -20.37
C MET A 375 -18.40 20.56 -19.38
N LEU A 376 -18.04 20.50 -18.11
CA LEU A 376 -18.88 19.91 -17.05
C LEU A 376 -20.21 20.67 -16.89
N ALA A 377 -20.19 22.00 -17.00
CA ALA A 377 -21.40 22.83 -16.97
C ALA A 377 -22.36 22.49 -18.12
N ALA A 378 -21.84 22.32 -19.34
CA ALA A 378 -22.63 21.93 -20.50
C ALA A 378 -23.19 20.50 -20.37
N GLN A 379 -22.40 19.57 -19.82
CA GLN A 379 -22.86 18.21 -19.54
C GLN A 379 -24.01 18.20 -18.51
N ALA A 380 -23.89 18.97 -17.43
CA ALA A 380 -24.93 19.11 -16.42
C ALA A 380 -26.22 19.72 -17.00
N ALA A 381 -26.12 20.77 -17.83
CA ALA A 381 -27.30 21.35 -18.51
C ALA A 381 -28.02 20.31 -19.38
N LEU A 382 -27.28 19.56 -20.20
CA LEU A 382 -27.84 18.50 -21.05
C LEU A 382 -28.46 17.37 -20.23
N ALA A 383 -27.89 17.02 -19.07
CA ALA A 383 -28.47 16.03 -18.15
C ALA A 383 -29.77 16.55 -17.53
N GLY A 384 -29.80 17.81 -17.08
CA GLY A 384 -31.00 18.48 -16.57
C GLY A 384 -32.16 18.48 -17.56
N ASP A 385 -31.91 18.85 -18.81
CA ASP A 385 -32.93 18.84 -19.88
C ASP A 385 -33.52 17.44 -20.13
N ARG A 386 -32.67 16.40 -20.13
CA ARG A 386 -33.10 15.01 -20.28
C ARG A 386 -33.91 14.51 -19.09
N LEU A 387 -33.58 14.93 -17.88
CA LEU A 387 -34.32 14.56 -16.66
C LEU A 387 -35.67 15.27 -16.58
N SER A 388 -35.72 16.55 -16.98
CA SER A 388 -36.96 17.32 -17.05
C SER A 388 -37.98 16.69 -18.02
N THR A 389 -37.50 16.12 -19.14
CA THR A 389 -38.38 15.41 -20.09
C THR A 389 -38.85 14.05 -19.59
N ARG A 390 -38.19 13.46 -18.59
CA ARG A 390 -38.55 12.18 -17.93
C ARG A 390 -39.38 12.36 -16.65
N SER A 391 -39.72 13.60 -16.28
CA SER A 391 -40.47 13.96 -15.05
C SER A 391 -39.72 13.76 -13.72
N ASP A 392 -38.39 13.66 -13.73
CA ASP A 392 -37.56 13.62 -12.51
C ASP A 392 -37.16 15.06 -12.07
N ALA A 393 -38.16 15.85 -11.65
CA ALA A 393 -38.02 17.29 -11.43
C ALA A 393 -36.88 17.69 -10.46
N THR A 394 -36.72 16.96 -9.35
CA THR A 394 -35.69 17.26 -8.33
C THR A 394 -34.27 17.04 -8.85
N LEU A 395 -34.05 15.98 -9.62
CA LEU A 395 -32.74 15.71 -10.22
C LEU A 395 -32.44 16.71 -11.35
N ALA A 396 -33.45 17.08 -12.14
CA ALA A 396 -33.32 18.10 -13.17
C ALA A 396 -32.93 19.47 -12.59
N GLU A 397 -33.57 19.90 -11.49
CA GLU A 397 -33.23 21.13 -10.77
C GLU A 397 -31.79 21.09 -10.23
N ARG A 398 -31.36 19.95 -9.66
CA ARG A 398 -30.00 19.76 -9.17
C ARG A 398 -28.95 19.91 -10.28
N GLU A 399 -29.17 19.28 -11.43
CA GLU A 399 -28.26 19.38 -12.57
C GLU A 399 -28.23 20.80 -13.17
N GLN A 400 -29.37 21.48 -13.24
CA GLN A 400 -29.41 22.87 -13.68
C GLN A 400 -28.67 23.80 -12.71
N ARG A 401 -28.78 23.54 -11.41
CA ARG A 401 -28.05 24.26 -10.36
C ARG A 401 -26.55 24.01 -10.47
N ARG A 402 -26.13 22.75 -10.68
CA ARG A 402 -24.74 22.38 -10.94
C ARG A 402 -24.17 23.11 -12.16
N SER A 403 -24.90 23.11 -13.28
CA SER A 403 -24.50 23.83 -14.49
C SER A 403 -24.26 25.32 -14.25
N SER A 404 -25.17 25.96 -13.50
CA SER A 404 -25.08 27.39 -13.16
C SER A 404 -23.83 27.71 -12.33
N ILE A 405 -23.59 26.92 -11.28
CA ILE A 405 -22.43 27.09 -10.39
C ILE A 405 -21.11 26.90 -11.14
N LEU A 406 -21.02 25.86 -11.99
CA LEU A 406 -19.82 25.58 -12.76
C LEU A 406 -19.53 26.67 -13.80
N THR A 407 -20.57 27.25 -14.40
CA THR A 407 -20.44 28.39 -15.32
C THR A 407 -19.93 29.63 -14.61
N GLU A 408 -20.52 29.97 -13.45
CA GLU A 408 -20.07 31.09 -12.62
C GLU A 408 -18.59 30.92 -12.21
N LEU A 409 -18.22 29.71 -11.82
CA LEU A 409 -16.85 29.40 -11.43
C LEU A 409 -15.88 29.54 -12.60
N ALA A 410 -16.21 28.99 -13.77
CA ALA A 410 -15.38 29.12 -14.97
C ALA A 410 -15.17 30.60 -15.35
N ASP A 411 -16.22 31.40 -15.28
CA ASP A 411 -16.19 32.83 -15.58
C ASP A 411 -15.33 33.64 -14.61
N ARG A 412 -15.34 33.25 -13.33
CA ARG A 412 -14.53 33.91 -12.29
C ARG A 412 -13.04 33.59 -12.43
N LEU A 413 -12.70 32.37 -12.85
CA LEU A 413 -11.32 31.88 -12.94
C LEU A 413 -10.65 32.19 -14.29
N ASP A 414 -11.44 32.29 -15.38
CA ASP A 414 -10.96 32.62 -16.72
C ASP A 414 -11.86 33.71 -17.36
N PRO A 415 -11.71 34.98 -16.93
CA PRO A 415 -12.50 36.10 -17.45
C PRO A 415 -12.14 36.47 -18.89
N GLY A 416 -10.99 35.99 -19.42
CA GLY A 416 -10.47 36.33 -20.75
C GLY A 416 -11.28 35.74 -21.90
N HIS A 417 -12.01 34.66 -21.66
CA HIS A 417 -12.86 33.99 -22.67
C HIS A 417 -14.24 34.62 -22.88
N ARG A 418 -14.66 35.64 -22.10
CA ARG A 418 -15.92 36.37 -22.33
C ARG A 418 -15.95 37.21 -23.62
N ARG A 419 -14.85 37.23 -24.40
CA ARG A 419 -14.64 38.17 -25.52
C ARG A 419 -14.65 37.55 -26.93
N THR A 420 -15.08 36.30 -27.10
CA THR A 420 -15.25 35.69 -28.44
C THR A 420 -16.64 35.17 -28.66
#